data_AF-A0A251UH61-F1
#
_entry.id   AF-A0A251UH61-F1
#
_cell.length_a   1.000
_cell.length_b   1.000
_cell.length_c   1.000
_cell.angle_alpha   90.00
_cell.angle_beta   90.00
_cell.angle_gamma   90.00
#
_symmetry.space_group_name_H-M   'P 1'
#
loop_
_entity.id
_entity.type
_entity.pdbx_description
1 polymer ?
#
loop_
_entity_poly.entity_id
_entity_poly.type
_entity_poly.pdbx_seq_one_letter_code
_entity_poly.pdbx_strand_id
1 'polypeptide(L)'
;MLKVALCCVQYRPEARPVMSIIVRMLEGVLDVPEPLNPFTYLFSGADEPNDSLARMAWNVGGSDWSSSEVVTRSVGVMETPLMKKYEITMASE
;
A
#
# COMPACT_ATOMS: atom_id res chain seq x y z
N MET A 1 -8.02 7.85 -12.52
CA MET A 1 -7.34 6.53 -12.47
C MET A 1 -7.00 6.06 -11.05
N LEU A 2 -6.36 6.89 -10.20
CA LEU A 2 -5.97 6.48 -8.83
C LEU A 2 -7.13 6.02 -7.94
N LYS A 3 -8.31 6.65 -8.03
CA LYS A 3 -9.49 6.23 -7.27
C LYS A 3 -9.90 4.78 -7.57
N VAL A 4 -9.84 4.38 -8.84
CA VAL A 4 -10.14 2.99 -9.25
C VAL A 4 -9.10 2.03 -8.69
N ALA A 5 -7.81 2.40 -8.72
CA ALA A 5 -6.75 1.60 -8.13
C ALA A 5 -6.96 1.40 -6.61
N LEU A 6 -7.35 2.47 -5.90
CA LEU A 6 -7.65 2.41 -4.47
C LEU A 6 -8.86 1.49 -4.17
N CYS A 7 -9.88 1.46 -5.03
CA CYS A 7 -10.99 0.52 -4.91
C CYS A 7 -10.57 -0.96 -5.11
N CYS A 8 -9.54 -1.23 -5.91
CA CYS A 8 -9.08 -2.60 -6.18
C CYS A 8 -8.19 -3.19 -5.07
N VAL A 9 -7.53 -2.36 -4.27
CA VAL A 9 -6.59 -2.79 -3.22
C VAL A 9 -7.22 -2.90 -1.84
N GLN A 10 -8.55 -2.89 -1.75
CA GLN A 10 -9.25 -3.00 -0.48
C GLN A 10 -8.90 -4.29 0.25
N TYR A 11 -8.73 -4.19 1.58
CA TYR A 11 -8.34 -5.33 2.43
C TYR A 11 -9.37 -6.48 2.35
N ARG A 12 -10.65 -6.14 2.45
CA ARG A 12 -11.75 -7.12 2.30
C ARG A 12 -11.97 -7.41 0.81
N PRO A 13 -11.85 -8.67 0.36
CA PRO A 13 -12.03 -9.00 -1.05
C PRO A 13 -13.46 -8.71 -1.54
N GLU A 14 -14.47 -8.79 -0.67
CA GLU A 14 -15.87 -8.51 -0.98
C GLU A 14 -16.11 -7.02 -1.30
N ALA A 15 -15.25 -6.14 -0.81
CA ALA A 15 -15.32 -4.71 -1.10
C ALA A 15 -14.68 -4.33 -2.44
N ARG A 16 -14.01 -5.28 -3.12
CA ARG A 16 -13.37 -5.03 -4.42
C ARG A 16 -14.41 -5.12 -5.54
N PRO A 17 -14.44 -4.16 -6.46
CA PRO A 17 -15.37 -4.20 -7.59
C PRO A 17 -15.01 -5.35 -8.55
N VAL A 18 -16.01 -5.91 -9.21
CA VAL A 18 -15.82 -6.88 -10.29
C VAL A 18 -15.18 -6.23 -11.52
N MET A 19 -14.51 -7.03 -12.35
CA MET A 19 -13.75 -6.53 -13.51
C MET A 19 -14.61 -5.72 -14.49
N SER A 20 -15.87 -6.13 -14.71
CA SER A 20 -16.80 -5.39 -15.58
C SER A 20 -17.12 -4.00 -15.05
N ILE A 21 -17.23 -3.83 -13.73
CA ILE A 21 -17.44 -2.52 -13.10
C ILE A 21 -16.18 -1.68 -13.21
N ILE A 22 -15.00 -2.27 -12.99
CA ILE A 22 -13.71 -1.60 -13.14
C ILE A 22 -13.56 -1.05 -14.56
N VAL A 23 -13.83 -1.85 -15.59
CA VAL A 23 -13.74 -1.41 -16.98
C VAL A 23 -14.69 -0.24 -17.26
N ARG A 24 -15.95 -0.33 -16.80
CA ARG A 24 -16.92 0.78 -16.97
C ARG A 24 -16.51 2.05 -16.23
N MET A 25 -15.84 1.93 -15.08
CA MET A 25 -15.25 3.06 -14.37
C MET A 25 -14.07 3.68 -15.13
N LEU A 26 -13.23 2.85 -15.78
CA LEU A 26 -12.08 3.31 -16.58
C LEU A 26 -12.52 3.95 -17.91
N GLU A 27 -13.61 3.46 -18.50
CA GLU A 27 -14.23 4.01 -19.71
C GLU A 27 -15.01 5.31 -19.44
N GLY A 28 -15.20 5.69 -18.17
CA GLY A 28 -15.99 6.87 -17.78
C GLY A 28 -17.50 6.69 -17.92
N VAL A 29 -17.97 5.45 -18.08
CA VAL A 29 -19.40 5.10 -18.18
C VAL A 29 -20.06 5.09 -16.79
N LEU A 30 -19.27 4.84 -15.74
CA LEU A 30 -19.74 4.78 -14.36
C LEU A 30 -18.81 5.61 -13.46
N ASP A 31 -19.41 6.41 -12.59
CA ASP A 31 -18.65 7.24 -11.65
C ASP A 31 -17.90 6.39 -10.63
N VAL A 32 -16.66 6.79 -10.36
CA VAL A 32 -15.82 6.11 -9.39
C VAL A 32 -16.25 6.56 -7.98
N PRO A 33 -16.71 5.65 -7.11
CA PRO A 33 -17.06 5.99 -5.74
C PRO A 33 -15.81 6.45 -4.99
N GLU A 34 -16.01 7.18 -3.89
CA GLU A 34 -14.90 7.59 -3.04
C GLU A 34 -14.26 6.36 -2.38
N PRO A 35 -12.96 6.10 -2.59
CA PRO A 35 -12.32 4.91 -2.06
C PRO A 35 -12.12 5.02 -0.54
N LEU A 36 -12.45 3.94 0.17
CA LEU A 36 -12.11 3.80 1.58
C LEU A 36 -10.60 3.58 1.74
N ASN A 37 -10.04 3.96 2.90
CA ASN A 37 -8.65 3.67 3.21
C ASN A 37 -8.46 2.13 3.35
N PRO A 38 -7.64 1.49 2.50
CA PRO A 38 -7.48 0.04 2.50
C PRO A 38 -6.72 -0.47 3.74
N PHE A 39 -6.05 0.41 4.49
CA PHE A 39 -5.22 0.11 5.65
C PHE A 39 -5.89 0.39 7.00
N THR A 40 -7.20 0.64 7.02
CA THR A 40 -7.97 0.85 8.28
C THR A 40 -7.75 -0.27 9.30
N TYR A 41 -7.58 -1.50 8.83
CA TYR A 41 -7.30 -2.66 9.68
C TYR A 41 -5.99 -2.55 10.47
N LEU A 42 -5.01 -1.73 10.03
CA LEU A 42 -3.76 -1.50 10.75
C LEU A 42 -3.93 -0.62 11.99
N PHE A 43 -4.96 0.23 12.01
CA PHE A 43 -5.22 1.18 13.08
C PHE A 43 -6.32 0.72 14.04
N SER A 44 -7.09 -0.31 13.65
CA SER A 44 -8.21 -0.87 14.42
C SER A 44 -7.80 -1.64 15.69
N GLY A 45 -6.49 -1.77 15.98
CA GLY A 45 -5.97 -2.40 17.20
C GLY A 45 -5.43 -1.42 18.25
N ALA A 46 -5.51 -0.11 18.00
CA ALA A 46 -5.18 0.91 18.98
C ALA A 46 -6.48 1.38 19.64
N ASP A 47 -6.90 0.69 20.70
CA ASP A 47 -7.86 1.23 21.66
C ASP A 47 -7.21 2.39 22.43
N GLU A 48 -6.95 3.53 21.77
CA GLU A 48 -6.61 4.79 22.47
C GLU A 48 -7.06 5.98 21.61
N PRO A 49 -7.82 6.94 22.17
CA PRO A 49 -8.37 8.07 21.46
C PRO A 49 -7.30 9.14 21.29
N ASN A 50 -6.51 9.05 20.23
CA ASN A 50 -5.65 10.15 19.83
C ASN A 50 -5.86 10.51 18.36
N ASP A 51 -6.80 11.43 18.13
CA ASP A 51 -7.13 12.09 16.85
C ASP A 51 -5.91 12.64 16.09
N SER A 52 -4.76 12.72 16.76
CA SER A 52 -3.48 13.14 16.19
C SER A 52 -2.96 12.20 15.09
N LEU A 53 -3.19 10.88 15.19
CA LEU A 53 -2.58 9.89 14.28
C LEU A 53 -3.27 9.86 12.90
N ALA A 54 -4.59 10.06 12.87
CA ALA A 54 -5.36 10.17 11.64
C ALA A 54 -4.95 11.39 10.80
N ARG A 55 -4.53 12.49 11.43
CA ARG A 55 -4.08 13.72 10.74
C ARG A 55 -2.68 13.59 10.15
N MET A 56 -1.81 12.75 10.71
CA MET A 56 -0.45 12.52 10.16
C MET A 56 -0.50 11.80 8.81
N ALA A 57 -1.50 10.92 8.62
CA ALA A 57 -1.61 10.11 7.41
C ALA A 57 -1.94 10.93 6.15
N TRP A 58 -2.47 12.14 6.29
CA TRP A 58 -2.91 12.97 5.14
C TRP A 58 -1.92 14.07 4.75
N ASN A 59 -0.98 14.45 5.62
CA ASN A 59 -0.04 15.55 5.35
C ASN A 59 1.32 15.09 4.78
N VAL A 60 1.65 13.80 4.80
CA VAL A 60 2.88 13.25 4.18
C VAL A 60 2.61 12.90 2.71
N GLY A 61 2.01 13.83 1.98
CA GLY A 61 1.80 13.77 0.54
C GLY A 61 2.12 15.09 -0.17
N GLY A 62 2.69 16.06 0.56
CA GLY A 62 3.24 17.30 0.00
C GLY A 62 4.68 17.06 -0.45
N SER A 63 4.93 17.32 -1.73
CA SER A 63 6.21 17.19 -2.41
C SER A 63 7.34 17.93 -1.71
N ASP A 64 8.53 17.33 -1.70
CA ASP A 64 9.80 17.94 -2.11
C ASP A 64 10.78 16.81 -2.45
N TRP A 65 10.87 16.44 -3.73
CA TRP A 65 12.05 15.76 -4.24
C TRP A 65 13.20 16.77 -4.13
N SER A 66 13.83 16.83 -2.95
CA SER A 66 15.06 17.57 -2.78
C SER A 66 16.19 16.63 -3.16
N SER A 67 16.64 16.75 -4.42
CA SER A 67 17.91 16.20 -4.84
C SER A 67 18.98 16.89 -4.01
N SER A 68 19.58 16.17 -3.06
CA SER A 68 20.68 16.67 -2.25
C SER A 68 21.76 15.60 -2.21
N GLU A 69 22.80 15.80 -2.99
CA GLU A 69 24.06 15.10 -2.85
C GLU A 69 24.59 15.21 -1.41
N VAL A 70 24.78 14.06 -0.74
CA VAL A 70 25.58 13.97 0.47
C VAL A 70 26.47 12.73 0.42
N VAL A 71 27.72 12.95 0.00
CA VAL A 71 28.82 12.14 0.52
C VAL A 71 28.87 12.41 2.02
N THR A 72 28.51 11.41 2.83
CA THR A 72 29.23 10.91 4.02
C THR A 72 28.28 10.14 4.94
N ARG A 73 28.45 8.80 4.93
CA ARG A 73 28.19 7.81 5.98
C ARG A 73 26.95 8.01 6.88
N SER A 74 25.90 7.26 6.56
CA SER A 74 25.00 6.68 7.56
C SER A 74 24.83 5.20 7.26
N VAL A 75 24.97 4.36 8.29
CA VAL A 75 24.91 2.90 8.23
C VAL A 75 23.50 2.49 7.79
N GLY A 76 23.35 2.19 6.50
CA GLY A 76 22.17 1.55 5.96
C GLY A 76 22.19 0.08 6.33
N VAL A 77 21.52 -0.28 7.40
CA VAL A 77 21.19 -1.68 7.71
C VAL A 77 19.67 -1.80 7.59
N MET A 78 19.20 -1.68 6.35
CA MET A 78 17.95 -2.31 5.95
C MET A 78 18.32 -3.78 5.68
N GLU A 79 18.41 -4.58 6.75
CA GLU A 79 18.51 -6.04 6.60
C GLU A 79 17.25 -6.48 5.85
N THR A 80 17.43 -6.84 4.59
CA THR A 80 16.51 -7.75 3.93
C THR A 80 16.49 -9.03 4.78
N PRO A 81 15.32 -9.62 5.10
CA PRO A 81 15.31 -10.94 5.69
C PRO A 81 16.00 -11.89 4.70
N LEU A 82 17.21 -12.32 5.04
CA LEU A 82 17.96 -13.30 4.27
C LEU A 82 17.15 -14.60 4.30
N MET A 83 16.41 -14.87 3.22
CA MET A 83 15.74 -16.16 3.04
C MET A 83 16.82 -17.24 3.10
N LYS A 84 16.70 -18.17 4.06
CA LYS A 84 17.65 -19.29 4.19
C LYS A 84 17.68 -20.04 2.86
N LYS A 85 18.90 -20.27 2.34
CA LYS A 85 19.14 -21.07 1.13
C LYS A 85 18.48 -22.44 1.31
N TYR A 86 17.44 -22.71 0.54
CA TYR A 86 16.89 -24.05 0.38
C TYR A 86 17.82 -24.83 -0.54
N GLU A 87 18.41 -25.91 -0.03
CA GLU A 87 19.17 -26.88 -0.82
C GLU A 87 18.17 -27.81 -1.50
N ILE A 88 18.15 -27.83 -2.83
CA ILE A 88 17.24 -28.69 -3.61
C ILE A 88 17.99 -29.98 -3.89
N THR A 89 17.68 -31.05 -3.15
CA THR A 89 18.18 -32.39 -3.48
C THR A 89 17.32 -32.98 -4.60
N MET A 90 17.94 -33.38 -5.71
CA MET A 90 17.27 -34.08 -6.81
C MET A 90 16.75 -35.43 -6.33
N ALA A 91 15.45 -35.71 -6.53
CA ALA A 91 14.92 -37.05 -6.36
C ALA A 91 15.45 -37.93 -7.49
N SER A 92 16.15 -39.00 -7.11
CA SER A 92 16.55 -40.10 -8.00
C SER A 92 15.34 -40.96 -8.37
N GLU A 93 15.38 -41.50 -9.59
CA GLU A 93 14.36 -42.33 -10.26
C GLU A 93 14.01 -43.65 -9.55
#